data_AF-A0A2G9MD16-F1
#
_entry.id   AF-A0A2G9MD16-F1
#
_cell.length_a   1.000
_cell.length_b   1.000
_cell.length_c   1.000
_cell.angle_alpha   90.00
_cell.angle_beta   90.00
_cell.angle_gamma   90.00
#
_symmetry.space_group_name_H-M   'P 1'
#
loop_
_entity.id
_entity.type
_entity.pdbx_description
1 polymer ?
#
loop_
_entity_poly.entity_id
_entity_poly.type
_entity_poly.pdbx_seq_one_letter_code
_entity_poly.pdbx_strand_id
1 'polypeptide(L)'
;MKNLWYLAVFLLVIGILAGFSGMQNPTGALIANIPPRWDYATNEFVVQDKLELDLNTAFFDSDSRELAYSVTPSPGITAGIQGSTLIVMPEQSGTIKVTASDGSLLMTKELVIVKQ
;
A
#
# COMPACT_ATOMS: atom_id res chain seq x y z
N MET A 1 -43.16 19.52 -58.80
CA MET A 1 -43.15 19.76 -57.34
C MET A 1 -43.28 18.42 -56.57
N LYS A 2 -42.25 17.56 -56.58
CA LYS A 2 -42.31 16.22 -55.95
C LYS A 2 -40.93 15.74 -55.45
N ASN A 3 -40.15 16.58 -54.75
CA ASN A 3 -38.77 16.21 -54.40
C ASN A 3 -38.35 16.63 -52.99
N LEU A 4 -39.30 16.94 -52.09
CA LEU A 4 -38.99 17.39 -50.72
C LEU A 4 -39.34 16.38 -49.62
N TRP A 5 -39.72 15.15 -49.99
CA TRP A 5 -40.13 14.12 -49.03
C TRP A 5 -38.96 13.25 -48.54
N TYR A 6 -37.88 13.10 -49.32
CA TYR A 6 -36.71 12.31 -48.91
C TYR A 6 -35.84 13.02 -47.86
N LEU A 7 -35.81 14.35 -47.85
CA LEU A 7 -35.01 15.12 -46.90
C LEU A 7 -35.54 14.97 -45.45
N ALA A 8 -36.87 14.88 -45.31
CA ALA A 8 -37.53 14.69 -44.02
C ALA A 8 -37.34 13.28 -43.46
N VAL A 9 -37.32 12.25 -44.31
CA VAL A 9 -37.07 10.86 -43.88
C VAL A 9 -35.59 10.63 -43.57
N PHE A 10 -34.67 11.26 -44.32
CA PHE A 10 -33.22 11.13 -44.08
C PHE A 10 -32.76 11.77 -42.76
N LEU A 11 -33.37 12.90 -42.36
CA LEU A 11 -33.12 13.52 -41.05
C LEU A 11 -33.64 12.69 -39.87
N LEU A 12 -34.70 11.90 -40.06
CA LEU A 12 -35.28 11.08 -38.99
C LEU A 12 -34.44 9.83 -38.67
N VAL A 13 -33.69 9.30 -39.64
CA VAL A 13 -32.83 8.11 -39.44
C VAL A 13 -31.47 8.48 -38.81
N ILE A 14 -30.93 9.67 -39.07
CA ILE A 14 -29.66 10.13 -38.45
C ILE A 14 -29.83 10.40 -36.95
N GLY A 15 -31.01 10.82 -36.51
CA GLY A 15 -31.27 11.14 -35.10
C GLY A 15 -31.25 9.95 -34.13
N ILE A 16 -31.32 8.71 -34.62
CA ILE A 16 -31.44 7.51 -33.77
C ILE A 16 -30.06 6.88 -33.47
N LEU A 17 -28.99 7.22 -34.22
CA LEU A 17 -27.63 6.71 -33.95
C LEU A 17 -26.81 7.54 -32.95
N ALA A 18 -27.24 8.74 -32.60
CA ALA A 18 -26.48 9.64 -31.73
C ALA A 18 -26.76 9.47 -30.22
N GLY A 19 -27.63 8.52 -29.83
CA GLY A 19 -28.19 8.45 -28.48
C GLY A 19 -27.53 7.51 -27.47
N PHE A 20 -26.58 6.65 -27.86
CA PHE A 20 -26.10 5.56 -26.99
C PHE A 20 -24.58 5.39 -26.91
N SER A 21 -23.84 6.49 -26.86
CA SER A 21 -22.40 6.46 -26.60
C SER A 21 -22.04 7.52 -25.56
N GLY A 22 -22.19 7.23 -24.27
CA GLY A 22 -21.59 8.16 -23.30
C GLY A 22 -22.03 8.13 -21.85
N MET A 23 -23.01 7.32 -21.44
CA MET A 23 -23.19 7.06 -20.00
C MET A 23 -22.35 5.84 -19.61
N GLN A 24 -21.03 6.02 -19.65
CA GLN A 24 -20.18 5.25 -18.75
C GLN A 24 -20.66 5.64 -17.36
N ASN A 25 -21.23 4.69 -16.64
CA ASN A 25 -21.50 4.86 -15.22
C ASN A 25 -20.14 5.11 -14.56
N PRO A 26 -19.78 6.32 -14.06
CA PRO A 26 -18.52 6.45 -13.37
C PRO A 26 -18.71 5.85 -11.98
N THR A 27 -18.58 4.52 -11.87
CA THR A 27 -18.18 3.86 -10.62
C THR A 27 -16.70 4.18 -10.33
N GLY A 28 -16.32 5.45 -10.51
CA GLY A 28 -15.01 5.99 -10.23
C GLY A 28 -15.04 6.70 -8.89
N ALA A 29 -15.41 5.98 -7.82
CA ALA A 29 -14.79 6.32 -6.56
C ALA A 29 -13.30 6.03 -6.76
N LEU A 30 -12.47 7.08 -6.86
CA LEU A 30 -11.04 6.90 -6.74
C LEU A 30 -10.83 6.26 -5.37
N ILE A 31 -10.50 4.97 -5.32
CA ILE A 31 -10.08 4.35 -4.08
C ILE A 31 -8.75 5.02 -3.74
N ALA A 32 -8.74 5.84 -2.70
CA ALA A 32 -7.52 6.43 -2.19
C ALA A 32 -6.66 5.32 -1.59
N ASN A 33 -5.36 5.32 -1.92
CA ASN A 33 -4.39 4.39 -1.36
C ASN A 33 -4.36 4.48 0.17
N ILE A 34 -4.43 3.34 0.86
CA ILE A 34 -4.38 3.23 2.32
C ILE A 34 -2.93 2.93 2.72
N PRO A 35 -2.34 3.64 3.70
CA PRO A 35 -0.96 3.38 4.08
C PRO A 35 -0.83 2.00 4.77
N PRO A 36 0.38 1.41 4.76
CA PRO A 36 0.66 0.24 5.57
C PRO A 36 0.38 0.53 7.06
N ARG A 37 0.05 -0.51 7.83
CA ARG A 37 -0.10 -0.43 9.28
C ARG A 37 0.70 -1.51 9.99
N TRP A 38 1.05 -1.23 11.24
CA TRP A 38 1.60 -2.22 12.16
C TRP A 38 0.45 -2.98 12.81
N ASP A 39 0.42 -4.29 12.61
CA ASP A 39 -0.62 -5.20 13.11
C ASP A 39 -0.08 -6.25 14.09
N TYR A 40 1.19 -6.09 14.52
CA TYR A 40 1.80 -6.98 15.50
C TYR A 40 1.43 -6.60 16.93
N ALA A 41 1.25 -7.61 17.78
CA ALA A 41 0.72 -7.46 19.14
C ALA A 41 1.62 -6.65 20.10
N THR A 42 2.92 -6.55 19.82
CA THR A 42 3.89 -5.87 20.67
C THR A 42 4.79 -4.95 19.87
N ASN A 43 5.38 -3.99 20.56
CA ASN A 43 6.45 -3.12 20.04
C ASN A 43 7.73 -3.27 20.87
N GLU A 44 7.72 -4.10 21.90
CA GLU A 44 8.86 -4.35 22.77
C GLU A 44 9.27 -5.81 22.64
N PHE A 45 10.56 -6.02 22.41
CA PHE A 45 11.18 -7.32 22.25
C PHE A 45 12.33 -7.46 23.22
N VAL A 46 12.26 -8.51 24.01
CA VAL A 46 13.36 -8.88 24.90
C VAL A 46 14.24 -9.89 24.16
N VAL A 47 15.50 -9.53 23.95
CA VAL A 47 16.40 -10.23 23.04
C VAL A 47 17.68 -10.60 23.77
N GLN A 48 18.02 -11.89 23.76
CA GLN A 48 19.32 -12.35 24.23
C GLN A 48 20.36 -12.08 23.14
N ASP A 49 20.51 -12.93 22.12
CA ASP A 49 21.58 -12.76 21.13
C ASP A 49 21.08 -12.24 19.78
N LYS A 50 19.88 -12.66 19.37
CA LYS A 50 19.33 -12.37 18.06
C LYS A 50 17.80 -12.40 18.09
N LEU A 51 17.19 -11.44 17.40
CA LEU A 51 15.77 -11.44 17.06
C LEU A 51 15.65 -11.63 15.54
N GLU A 52 14.75 -12.52 15.15
CA GLU A 52 14.25 -12.64 13.77
C GLU A 52 12.75 -12.40 13.79
N LEU A 53 12.29 -11.42 13.01
CA LEU A 53 10.87 -11.09 12.87
C LEU A 53 10.51 -11.03 11.39
N ASP A 54 9.53 -11.83 10.96
CA ASP A 54 8.97 -11.71 9.61
C ASP A 54 8.05 -10.49 9.53
N LEU A 55 8.50 -9.47 8.80
CA LEU A 55 7.80 -8.21 8.65
C LEU A 55 6.49 -8.34 7.87
N ASN A 56 6.33 -9.38 7.03
CA ASN A 56 5.06 -9.65 6.34
C ASN A 56 3.95 -10.09 7.30
N THR A 57 4.30 -10.55 8.50
CA THR A 57 3.33 -10.86 9.56
C THR A 57 3.10 -9.69 10.51
N ALA A 58 4.02 -8.73 10.54
CA ALA A 58 3.99 -7.60 11.46
C ALA A 58 3.36 -6.35 10.84
N PHE A 59 3.52 -6.17 9.53
CA PHE A 59 2.88 -5.11 8.74
C PHE A 59 1.77 -5.68 7.87
N PHE A 60 0.71 -4.89 7.71
CA PHE A 60 -0.39 -5.22 6.82
C PHE A 60 -0.79 -4.00 6.00
N ASP A 61 -1.15 -4.26 4.75
CA ASP A 61 -1.75 -3.32 3.84
C ASP A 61 -2.93 -4.01 3.12
N SER A 62 -4.08 -3.33 3.04
CA SER A 62 -5.30 -3.90 2.47
C SER A 62 -5.40 -3.78 0.95
N ASP A 63 -4.70 -2.82 0.34
CA ASP A 63 -4.78 -2.57 -1.10
C ASP A 63 -3.46 -2.87 -1.84
N SER A 64 -2.35 -2.95 -1.11
CA SER A 64 -1.07 -3.42 -1.65
C SER A 64 -0.85 -4.94 -1.50
N ARG A 65 -0.12 -5.52 -2.46
CA ARG A 65 0.27 -6.95 -2.45
C ARG A 65 1.67 -7.20 -1.89
N GLU A 66 2.51 -6.18 -1.84
CA GLU A 66 3.91 -6.30 -1.42
C GLU A 66 4.37 -5.01 -0.74
N LEU A 67 5.12 -5.15 0.35
CA LEU A 67 5.68 -4.04 1.10
C LEU A 67 7.20 -4.07 1.05
N ALA A 68 7.80 -2.90 0.83
CA ALA A 68 9.24 -2.72 0.96
C ALA A 68 9.59 -2.26 2.38
N TYR A 69 10.67 -2.82 2.94
CA TYR A 69 11.07 -2.55 4.32
C TYR A 69 12.43 -1.89 4.40
N SER A 70 12.60 -1.02 5.40
CA SER A 70 13.89 -0.47 5.82
C SER A 70 13.98 -0.41 7.35
N VAL A 71 15.19 -0.43 7.89
CA VAL A 71 15.43 -0.35 9.34
C VAL A 71 16.52 0.66 9.65
N THR A 72 16.32 1.43 10.70
CA THR A 72 17.31 2.36 11.26
C THR A 72 17.51 2.02 12.74
N PRO A 73 18.64 1.39 13.12
CA PRO A 73 18.90 1.06 14.51
C PRO A 73 19.48 2.25 15.30
N SER A 74 19.26 2.26 16.62
CA SER A 74 20.03 3.12 17.54
C SER A 74 21.48 2.62 17.68
N PRO A 75 22.41 3.47 18.19
CA PRO A 75 23.76 3.03 18.52
C PRO A 75 23.77 1.81 19.46
N GLY A 76 24.68 0.87 19.21
CA GLY A 76 24.81 -0.38 19.98
C GLY A 76 23.78 -1.46 19.61
N ILE A 77 23.04 -1.28 18.52
CA ILE A 77 22.20 -2.32 17.92
C ILE A 77 22.62 -2.51 16.46
N THR A 78 22.94 -3.74 16.08
CA THR A 78 23.09 -4.11 14.67
C THR A 78 21.74 -4.60 14.18
N ALA A 79 21.20 -3.99 13.12
CA ALA A 79 19.95 -4.42 12.50
C ALA A 79 20.03 -4.39 10.98
N GLY A 80 19.37 -5.35 10.34
CA GLY A 80 19.28 -5.45 8.88
C GLY A 80 18.02 -6.19 8.45
N ILE A 81 17.71 -6.11 7.16
CA ILE A 81 16.57 -6.81 6.56
C ILE A 81 17.09 -7.73 5.46
N GLN A 82 16.69 -9.00 5.52
CA GLN A 82 16.96 -10.01 4.51
C GLN A 82 15.63 -10.53 3.95
N GLY A 83 15.25 -10.09 2.75
CA GLY A 83 13.90 -10.33 2.23
C GLY A 83 12.86 -9.56 3.05
N SER A 84 11.93 -10.27 3.70
CA SER A 84 10.99 -9.71 4.68
C SER A 84 11.42 -9.91 6.13
N THR A 85 12.53 -10.60 6.39
CA THR A 85 12.97 -10.89 7.76
C THR A 85 13.82 -9.75 8.31
N LEU A 86 13.33 -9.10 9.36
CA LEU A 86 14.13 -8.23 10.21
C LEU A 86 15.03 -9.08 11.10
N ILE A 87 16.33 -8.80 11.06
CA ILE A 87 17.34 -9.41 11.92
C ILE A 87 17.91 -8.32 12.83
N VAL A 88 17.87 -8.54 14.14
CA VAL A 88 18.41 -7.61 15.14
C VAL A 88 19.36 -8.35 16.07
N MET A 89 20.54 -7.80 16.28
CA MET A 89 21.56 -8.26 17.21
C MET A 89 21.96 -7.09 18.12
N PRO A 90 21.34 -6.97 19.31
CA PRO A 90 21.62 -5.88 20.24
C PRO A 90 22.87 -6.16 21.09
N GLU A 91 23.77 -5.18 21.19
CA GLU A 91 24.84 -5.16 22.19
C GLU A 91 24.38 -4.47 23.48
N GLN A 92 23.40 -3.56 23.37
CA GLN A 92 22.74 -2.89 24.47
C GLN A 92 21.25 -2.68 24.16
N SER A 93 20.45 -2.42 25.19
CA SER A 93 19.05 -2.01 25.01
C SER A 93 18.96 -0.68 24.27
N GLY A 94 17.91 -0.52 23.47
CA GLY A 94 17.72 0.67 22.64
C GLY A 94 16.44 0.61 21.84
N THR A 95 16.38 1.43 20.80
CA THR A 95 15.22 1.45 19.89
C THR A 95 15.66 1.29 18.45
N ILE A 96 14.81 0.67 17.65
CA ILE A 96 14.98 0.61 16.21
C ILE A 96 13.74 1.17 15.53
N LYS A 97 13.90 1.81 14.38
CA LYS A 97 12.80 2.27 13.55
C LYS A 97 12.70 1.41 12.32
N VAL A 98 11.58 0.72 12.16
CA VAL A 98 11.27 -0.10 10.98
C VAL A 98 10.25 0.66 10.14
N THR A 99 10.53 0.86 8.87
CA THR A 99 9.61 1.53 7.94
C THR A 99 9.13 0.55 6.88
N ALA A 100 7.82 0.46 6.71
CA ALA A 100 7.17 -0.22 5.60
C ALA A 100 6.67 0.79 4.57
N SER A 101 6.76 0.43 3.30
CA SER A 101 6.34 1.23 2.15
C SER A 101 5.51 0.38 1.19
N ASP A 102 4.36 0.88 0.77
CA ASP A 102 3.55 0.28 -0.32
C ASP A 102 3.97 0.81 -1.72
N GLY A 103 5.00 1.66 -1.77
CA GLY A 103 5.45 2.35 -2.99
C GLY A 103 4.92 3.77 -3.16
N SER A 104 3.92 4.18 -2.37
CA SER A 104 3.30 5.52 -2.38
C SER A 104 3.28 6.17 -1.00
N LEU A 105 2.89 5.43 0.04
CA LEU A 105 2.79 5.86 1.43
C LEU A 105 3.71 5.05 2.32
N LEU A 106 4.04 5.62 3.48
CA LEU A 106 5.00 5.07 4.44
C LEU A 106 4.35 4.91 5.81
N MET A 107 4.80 3.87 6.51
CA MET A 107 4.52 3.66 7.93
C MET A 107 5.82 3.37 8.65
N THR A 108 6.19 4.19 9.63
CA THR A 108 7.35 3.95 10.49
C THR A 108 6.90 3.52 11.87
N LYS A 109 7.44 2.39 12.32
CA LYS A 109 7.25 1.84 13.65
C LYS A 109 8.54 1.88 14.45
N GLU A 110 8.47 2.44 15.66
CA GLU A 110 9.55 2.33 16.65
C GLU A 110 9.34 1.06 17.49
N LEU A 111 10.38 0.24 17.57
CA LEU A 111 10.43 -0.97 18.38
C LEU A 111 11.47 -0.79 19.49
N VAL A 112 11.10 -1.17 20.70
CA VAL A 112 11.96 -1.20 21.89
C VAL A 112 12.65 -2.55 21.94
N ILE A 113 13.98 -2.55 21.99
CA ILE A 113 14.81 -3.74 22.10
C ILE A 113 15.42 -3.73 23.49
N VAL A 114 15.09 -4.73 24.30
CA VAL A 114 15.63 -4.92 25.64
C VAL A 114 16.64 -6.05 25.59
N LYS A 115 17.93 -5.74 25.77
CA LYS A 115 18.99 -6.75 25.83
C LYS A 115 18.89 -7.51 27.15
N GLN A 116 18.83 -8.84 27.07
CA GLN A 116 18.98 -9.76 28.20
C GLN A 116 20.43 -10.17 28.42
#